data_AF-H5S973-F1
#
_entry.id   AF-H5S973-F1
#
_cell.length_a   1.000
_cell.length_b   1.000
_cell.length_c   1.000
_cell.angle_alpha   90.00
_cell.angle_beta   90.00
_cell.angle_gamma   90.00
#
_symmetry.space_group_name_H-M   'P 1'
#
loop_
_entity.id
_entity.type
_entity.pdbx_description
1 polymer ?
#
loop_
_entity_poly.entity_id
_entity_poly.type
_entity_poly.pdbx_seq_one_letter_code
_entity_poly.pdbx_strand_id
1 'polypeptide(L)' 'MLDVIMKKYGQKAGLPKDKQHFHCLKHSIATHLLETTNDIMFVKDWLGHKNIQNTLVYAQLTNKARDEQARKAFAALKIV' A
#
# COMPACT_ATOMS: atom_id res chain seq x y z
N MET A 1 -15.09 -12.03 -12.80
CA MET A 1 -15.48 -12.94 -11.70
C MET A 1 -15.16 -12.37 -10.31
N LEU A 2 -13.90 -12.05 -10.00
CA LEU A 2 -13.51 -11.52 -8.68
C LEU A 2 -14.18 -10.18 -8.30
N ASP A 3 -14.41 -9.29 -9.26
CA ASP A 3 -15.07 -8.00 -9.00
C ASP A 3 -16.54 -8.16 -8.58
N VAL A 4 -17.24 -9.17 -9.11
CA VAL A 4 -18.63 -9.48 -8.74
C VAL A 4 -18.69 -9.96 -7.28
N ILE A 5 -17.72 -10.78 -6.88
CA ILE A 5 -17.58 -11.28 -5.51
C ILE A 5 -17.27 -10.11 -4.57
N MET A 6 -16.34 -9.23 -4.95
CA MET A 6 -15.99 -8.04 -4.16
C MET A 6 -17.19 -7.11 -3.96
N LYS A 7 -18.00 -6.89 -4.99
CA LYS A 7 -19.24 -6.10 -4.88
C LYS A 7 -20.23 -6.71 -3.91
N LYS A 8 -20.48 -8.02 -4.04
CA LYS A 8 -21.40 -8.74 -3.15
C LYS A 8 -20.98 -8.63 -1.69
N TYR A 9 -19.71 -8.88 -1.37
CA TYR A 9 -19.24 -8.84 0.01
C TYR A 9 -19.02 -7.41 0.51
N GLY A 10 -18.56 -6.49 -0.34
CA GLY A 10 -18.40 -5.08 0.00
C GLY A 10 -19.73 -4.42 0.32
N GLN A 11 -20.81 -4.75 -0.40
CA GLN A 11 -22.16 -4.28 -0.07
C GLN A 11 -22.63 -4.85 1.27
N LYS A 12 -22.40 -6.14 1.54
CA LYS A 12 -22.73 -6.77 2.84
C LYS A 12 -21.94 -6.17 4.00
N ALA A 13 -20.70 -5.73 3.76
CA ALA A 13 -19.85 -5.07 4.74
C ALA A 13 -20.13 -3.57 4.90
N GLY A 14 -21.12 -3.02 4.17
CA GLY A 14 -21.45 -1.59 4.25
C GLY A 14 -20.41 -0.66 3.59
N LEU A 15 -19.57 -1.17 2.70
CA LEU A 15 -18.59 -0.35 1.99
C LEU A 15 -19.27 0.59 0.98
N PRO A 16 -18.76 1.82 0.79
CA PRO A 16 -19.20 2.71 -0.30
C PRO A 16 -19.08 2.05 -1.67
N LYS A 17 -20.04 2.29 -2.57
CA LYS A 17 -20.09 1.64 -3.91
C LYS A 17 -18.81 1.84 -4.71
N ASP A 18 -18.19 3.01 -4.61
CA ASP A 18 -16.91 3.36 -5.24
C ASP A 18 -15.72 2.53 -4.74
N LYS A 19 -15.83 1.92 -3.55
CA LYS A 19 -14.78 1.08 -2.94
C LYS A 19 -15.02 -0.42 -3.10
N GLN A 20 -16.14 -0.81 -3.71
CA GLN A 20 -16.55 -2.20 -3.89
C GLN A 20 -15.87 -2.84 -5.12
N HIS A 21 -14.59 -2.55 -5.35
CA HIS A 21 -13.84 -3.04 -6.50
C HIS A 21 -12.60 -3.81 -6.07
N PHE A 22 -12.24 -4.82 -6.85
CA PHE A 22 -11.08 -5.66 -6.55
C PHE A 22 -9.77 -4.84 -6.44
N HIS A 23 -9.68 -3.74 -7.20
CA HIS A 23 -8.55 -2.83 -7.14
C HIS A 23 -8.38 -2.20 -5.75
N CYS A 24 -9.46 -1.81 -5.07
CA CYS A 24 -9.40 -1.23 -3.73
C CYS A 24 -8.83 -2.19 -2.68
N LEU A 25 -9.17 -3.48 -2.77
CA LEU A 25 -8.60 -4.51 -1.91
C LEU A 25 -7.10 -4.66 -2.16
N LYS A 26 -6.70 -4.73 -3.42
CA LYS A 26 -5.28 -4.78 -3.82
C LYS A 26 -4.50 -3.57 -3.31
N HIS A 27 -5.09 -2.38 -3.41
CA HIS A 27 -4.48 -1.14 -2.90
C HIS A 27 -4.31 -1.19 -1.38
N SER A 28 -5.33 -1.65 -0.65
CA SER A 28 -5.29 -1.75 0.81
C SER A 28 -4.19 -2.69 1.29
N ILE A 29 -4.04 -3.85 0.62
CA ILE A 29 -2.98 -4.82 0.92
C ILE A 29 -1.60 -4.22 0.64
N ALA A 30 -1.42 -3.57 -0.51
CA ALA A 30 -0.15 -2.95 -0.90
C ALA A 30 0.29 -1.85 0.08
N THR A 31 -0.63 -0.97 0.49
CA THR A 31 -0.35 0.06 1.49
C THR A 31 0.02 -0.56 2.83
N HIS A 32 -0.73 -1.55 3.31
CA HIS A 32 -0.46 -2.19 4.59
C HIS A 32 0.90 -2.91 4.61
N LEU A 33 1.24 -3.61 3.52
CA LEU A 33 2.56 -4.22 3.36
C LEU A 33 3.66 -3.16 3.35
N LEU A 34 3.46 -2.06 2.62
CA LEU A 34 4.44 -0.98 2.55
C LEU A 34 4.64 -0.29 3.89
N GLU A 35 3.58 -0.09 4.68
CA GLU A 35 3.66 0.46 6.04
C GLU A 35 4.42 -0.46 6.99
N THR A 36 4.27 -1.78 6.83
CA THR A 36 4.87 -2.78 7.73
C THR A 36 6.34 -3.06 7.38
N THR A 37 6.66 -3.19 6.09
CA THR A 37 8.02 -3.55 5.66
C THR A 37 8.88 -2.33 5.36
N ASN A 38 8.26 -1.20 5.04
CA ASN A 38 8.90 -0.01 4.50
C ASN A 38 9.83 -0.31 3.29
N ASP A 39 9.55 -1.40 2.57
CA ASP A 39 10.31 -1.82 1.40
C ASP A 39 9.38 -1.91 0.19
N ILE A 40 9.51 -0.94 -0.71
CA ILE A 40 8.70 -0.86 -1.92
C ILE A 40 9.08 -1.92 -2.95
N MET A 41 10.32 -2.41 -2.94
CA MET A 41 10.78 -3.45 -3.85
C MET A 41 10.17 -4.79 -3.42
N PHE A 42 10.15 -5.07 -2.11
CA PHE A 42 9.42 -6.21 -1.56
C PHE A 42 7.93 -6.19 -1.94
N VAL A 43 7.25 -5.05 -1.77
CA VAL A 43 5.83 -4.91 -2.14
C VAL A 43 5.64 -5.10 -3.66
N LYS A 44 6.55 -4.61 -4.50
CA LYS A 44 6.49 -4.78 -5.96
C LYS A 44 6.61 -6.24 -6.36
N ASP A 45 7.56 -6.96 -5.77
CA ASP A 45 7.83 -8.35 -6.06
C ASP A 45 6.69 -9.25 -5.58
N TRP A 46 6.14 -8.96 -4.38
CA TRP A 46 4.97 -9.65 -3.84
C TRP A 46 3.72 -9.47 -4.71
N LEU A 47 3.49 -8.26 -5.25
CA LEU A 47 2.37 -7.99 -6.16
C LEU A 47 2.60 -8.51 -7.60
N GLY A 48 3.80 -9.00 -7.92
CA GLY A 48 4.15 -9.50 -9.26
C GLY A 48 4.09 -8.43 -10.35
N HIS A 49 4.27 -7.16 -10.01
CA HIS A 49 4.17 -6.06 -10.97
C HIS A 49 5.40 -6.00 -11.89
N LYS A 50 5.20 -6.30 -13.18
CA LYS A 50 6.23 -6.16 -14.23
C LYS A 50 6.65 -4.69 -14.48
N ASN A 51 5.82 -3.71 -14.11
CA ASN A 51 6.09 -2.28 -14.27
C ASN A 51 5.93 -1.54 -12.92
N ILE A 52 6.96 -0.78 -12.54
CA ILE A 52 7.07 -0.10 -11.24
C ILE A 52 6.14 1.13 -11.11
N GLN A 53 5.66 1.68 -12.23
CA GLN A 53 4.78 2.87 -12.22
C GLN A 53 3.48 2.65 -11.43
N ASN A 54 2.91 1.44 -11.47
CA ASN A 54 1.72 1.10 -10.70
C ASN A 54 1.98 0.97 -9.19
N THR A 55 3.24 0.76 -8.79
CA THR A 55 3.64 0.63 -7.39
C THR A 55 4.01 1.99 -6.78
N LEU A 56 4.44 2.96 -7.59
CA LEU A 56 4.77 4.32 -7.15
C LEU A 56 3.58 5.07 -6.55
N VAL A 57 2.35 4.76 -6.96
CA VAL A 57 1.13 5.34 -6.38
C VAL A 57 1.02 5.05 -4.86
N TYR A 58 1.56 3.93 -4.37
CA TYR A 58 1.59 3.61 -2.93
C TYR A 58 2.67 4.37 -2.16
N ALA A 59 3.78 4.71 -2.83
CA ALA A 59 4.89 5.44 -2.21
C ALA A 59 4.46 6.85 -1.77
N GLN A 60 3.54 7.48 -2.51
CA GLN A 60 3.06 8.83 -2.20
C GLN A 60 2.19 8.87 -0.94
N LEU A 61 1.49 7.79 -0.61
CA LEU A 61 0.65 7.70 0.59
C LEU A 61 1.45 7.50 1.89
N THR A 62 2.64 6.89 1.79
CA THR A 62 3.49 6.52 2.94
C THR A 62 4.55 7.56 3.30
N ASN A 63 4.48 8.77 2.75
CA ASN A 63 5.49 9.82 2.93
C ASN A 63 5.84 10.08 4.41
N LYS A 64 4.84 10.04 5.31
CA LYS A 64 5.05 10.22 6.76
C LYS A 64 5.88 9.13 7.42
N ALA A 65 5.68 7.86 7.03
CA ALA A 65 6.43 6.74 7.60
C ALA A 65 7.90 6.77 7.16
N ARG A 66 8.14 7.16 5.90
CA ARG A 66 9.49 7.36 5.35
C ARG A 66 10.21 8.52 6.00
N ASP A 67 9.54 9.65 6.21
CA ASP A 67 10.12 10.80 6.90
C ASP A 67 10.51 10.45 8.35
N GLU A 68 9.66 9.73 9.08
CA GLU A 68 9.97 9.25 10.44
C GLU A 68 11.17 8.28 10.43
N GLN A 69 11.27 7.41 9.43
CA GLN A 69 12.37 6.46 9.34
C GLN A 69 13.69 7.13 8.92
N ALA A 70 13.64 8.10 8.02
CA ALA A 70 14.78 8.96 7.69
C ALA A 70 15.24 9.71 8.94
N ARG A 71 14.29 10.31 9.69
CA ARG A 71 14.58 10.97 10.96
C ARG A 71 15.23 10.03 11.98
N LYS A 72 14.74 8.79 12.11
CA LYS A 72 15.36 7.77 12.98
C LYS A 72 16.75 7.37 12.52
N ALA A 73 16.97 7.19 11.22
CA ALA A 73 18.28 6.86 10.67
C ALA A 73 19.30 7.99 10.91
N PHE A 74 18.90 9.24 10.66
CA PHE A 74 19.74 10.42 10.93
C PHE A 74 19.96 10.64 12.43
N ALA A 75 18.96 10.40 13.28
CA ALA A 75 19.12 10.48 14.74
C ALA A 75 20.03 9.37 15.31
N ALA A 76 19.98 8.17 14.75
CA ALA A 76 20.84 7.06 15.14
C ALA A 76 22.31 7.27 14.73
N LEU A 77 22.57 8.09 13.71
CA LEU A 77 23.91 8.43 13.23
C LEU A 77 24.68 9.42 14.13
N LYS A 78 24.08 10.00 15.19
CA LYS A 78 24.73 10.97 16.12
C LYS A 78 25.65 11.96 15.39
N ILE A 79 25.11 12.69 14.43
CA ILE A 79 25.74 13.91 13.90
C ILE A 79 24.84 15.09 14.23
N VAL A 80 24.73 15.39 15.53
CA VAL A 80 24.73 16.69 16.22
C VAL A 80 24.81 16.38 17.70
#